data_AF-A0A7Y0XXZ0-F1
#
_entry.id   AF-A0A7Y0XXZ0-F1
#
_cell.length_a   1.000
_cell.length_b   1.000
_cell.length_c   1.000
_cell.angle_alpha   90.00
_cell.angle_beta   90.00
_cell.angle_gamma   90.00
#
_symmetry.space_group_name_H-M   'P 1'
#
loop_
_entity.id
_entity.type
_entity.pdbx_description
1 polymer ?
#
loop_
_entity_poly.entity_id
_entity_poly.type
_entity_poly.pdbx_seq_one_letter_code
_entity_poly.pdbx_strand_id
1 'polypeptide(L)'
;MRKKQSESVPSALEPAYTAIVNLTESLCKQYLNSDYATLARYLAAALARKRPSPIIKGKPATWACGILYALGTVNFLFDKTQTPHMRSDELCTAFGVSQSGGANKAKLIRDLLKIYPLDPNWCLPGNVENNPMVWTLQVNGMLVDVRQLPRMFRSFPIKKD
;
A
#
# COMPACT_ATOMS: atom_id res chain seq x y z
N MET A 1 -6.01 11.28 9.83
CA MET A 1 -6.36 11.77 8.48
C MET A 1 -5.39 11.17 7.46
N ARG A 2 -5.86 10.83 6.24
CA ARG A 2 -5.00 10.35 5.15
C ARG A 2 -3.98 11.46 4.80
N LYS A 3 -2.70 11.13 4.78
CA LYS A 3 -1.65 12.07 4.36
C LYS A 3 -1.76 12.30 2.85
N LYS A 4 -1.52 13.54 2.41
CA LYS A 4 -1.39 13.85 0.98
C LYS A 4 -0.19 13.10 0.43
N GLN A 5 -0.44 12.17 -0.49
CA GLN A 5 0.63 11.43 -1.17
C GLN A 5 1.28 12.32 -2.25
N SER A 6 2.55 12.04 -2.54
CA SER A 6 3.36 12.81 -3.49
C SER A 6 4.30 11.89 -4.24
N GLU A 7 4.40 12.12 -5.55
CA GLU A 7 5.32 11.43 -6.48
C GLU A 7 6.67 12.16 -6.60
N SER A 8 6.85 13.31 -5.94
CA SER A 8 8.11 14.06 -6.00
C SER A 8 9.27 13.26 -5.39
N VAL A 9 10.36 13.08 -6.15
CA VAL A 9 11.58 12.41 -5.70
C VAL A 9 12.80 13.32 -5.87
N PRO A 10 13.89 13.12 -5.11
CA PRO A 10 15.13 13.84 -5.36
C PRO A 10 15.72 13.43 -6.73
N SER A 11 16.31 14.37 -7.47
CA SER A 11 16.84 14.15 -8.83
C SER A 11 17.79 12.96 -8.95
N ALA A 12 18.65 12.75 -7.94
CA ALA A 12 19.58 11.62 -7.90
C ALA A 12 18.89 10.24 -7.84
N LEU A 13 17.61 10.18 -7.47
CA LEU A 13 16.82 8.96 -7.33
C LEU A 13 15.89 8.72 -8.52
N GLU A 14 15.73 9.68 -9.42
CA GLU A 14 14.83 9.59 -10.59
C GLU A 14 15.05 8.32 -11.43
N PRO A 15 16.30 7.90 -11.76
CA PRO A 15 16.49 6.70 -12.55
C PRO A 15 16.00 5.43 -11.84
N ALA A 16 16.27 5.30 -10.53
CA ALA A 16 15.84 4.15 -9.74
C ALA A 16 14.32 4.15 -9.54
N TYR A 17 13.73 5.31 -9.26
CA TYR A 17 12.28 5.50 -9.16
C TYR A 17 11.58 5.10 -10.46
N THR A 18 12.01 5.66 -11.59
CA THR A 18 11.42 5.41 -12.91
C THR A 18 11.48 3.92 -13.29
N ALA A 19 12.63 3.26 -13.06
CA ALA A 19 12.78 1.84 -13.33
C ALA A 19 11.80 0.98 -12.52
N ILE A 20 11.58 1.32 -11.25
CA ILE A 20 10.60 0.62 -10.39
C ILE A 20 9.18 0.89 -10.87
N VAL A 21 8.84 2.15 -11.16
CA VAL A 21 7.49 2.55 -11.60
C VAL A 21 7.11 1.83 -12.88
N ASN A 22 7.97 1.83 -13.89
CA ASN A 22 7.70 1.17 -15.18
C ASN A 22 7.38 -0.32 -15.00
N LEU A 23 8.11 -1.01 -14.12
CA LEU A 23 7.85 -2.42 -13.81
C LEU A 23 6.50 -2.61 -13.11
N THR A 24 6.19 -1.77 -12.11
CA THR A 24 4.91 -1.86 -11.41
C THR A 24 3.72 -1.49 -12.30
N GLU A 25 3.86 -0.49 -13.17
CA GLU A 25 2.81 -0.08 -14.11
C GLU A 25 2.49 -1.16 -15.11
N SER A 26 3.52 -1.79 -15.70
CA SER A 26 3.35 -2.90 -16.63
C SER A 26 2.54 -4.04 -15.99
N LEU A 27 2.91 -4.47 -14.78
CA LEU A 27 2.20 -5.53 -14.07
C LEU A 27 0.77 -5.11 -13.69
N CYS A 28 0.59 -3.88 -13.21
CA CYS A 28 -0.73 -3.40 -12.81
C CYS A 28 -1.68 -3.31 -14.01
N LYS A 29 -1.18 -2.87 -15.17
CA LYS A 29 -1.95 -2.81 -16.42
C LYS A 29 -2.38 -4.20 -16.90
N GLN A 30 -1.51 -5.21 -16.70
CA GLN A 30 -1.77 -6.56 -17.20
C GLN A 30 -2.65 -7.39 -16.26
N TYR A 31 -2.48 -7.24 -14.93
CA TYR A 31 -3.07 -8.17 -13.96
C TYR A 31 -3.87 -7.51 -12.84
N LEU A 32 -3.71 -6.20 -12.59
CA LEU A 32 -4.37 -5.50 -11.49
C LEU A 32 -5.24 -4.35 -12.02
N ASN A 33 -5.04 -3.13 -11.50
CA ASN A 33 -5.79 -1.94 -11.90
C ASN A 33 -4.95 -0.65 -11.74
N SER A 34 -5.51 0.47 -12.18
CA SER A 34 -4.89 1.80 -12.10
C SER A 34 -4.65 2.29 -10.68
N ASP A 35 -5.45 1.84 -9.70
CA ASP A 35 -5.31 2.24 -8.31
C ASP A 35 -4.06 1.62 -7.67
N TYR A 36 -3.77 0.35 -7.98
CA TYR A 36 -2.50 -0.28 -7.59
C TYR A 36 -1.30 0.42 -8.23
N ALA A 37 -1.38 0.78 -9.52
CA ALA A 37 -0.31 1.54 -10.18
C ALA A 37 -0.04 2.88 -9.50
N THR A 38 -1.12 3.59 -9.14
CA THR A 38 -1.05 4.89 -8.46
C THR A 38 -0.45 4.76 -7.06
N LEU A 39 -0.91 3.80 -6.26
CA LEU A 39 -0.34 3.52 -4.94
C LEU A 39 1.13 3.09 -5.05
N ALA A 40 1.51 2.32 -6.07
CA ALA A 40 2.88 1.91 -6.30
C ALA A 40 3.81 3.10 -6.57
N ARG A 41 3.39 4.07 -7.40
CA ARG A 41 4.13 5.33 -7.61
C ARG A 41 4.33 6.09 -6.31
N TYR A 42 3.26 6.28 -5.54
CA TYR A 42 3.36 6.97 -4.24
C TYR A 42 4.29 6.25 -3.26
N LEU A 43 4.24 4.92 -3.22
CA LEU A 43 5.06 4.14 -2.31
C LEU A 43 6.52 4.13 -2.75
N ALA A 44 6.80 4.00 -4.05
CA ALA A 44 8.14 4.14 -4.62
C ALA A 44 8.74 5.52 -4.33
N ALA A 45 7.97 6.60 -4.49
CA ALA A 45 8.41 7.95 -4.19
C ALA A 45 8.65 8.16 -2.67
N ALA A 46 7.80 7.57 -1.82
CA ALA A 46 8.00 7.59 -0.37
C ALA A 46 9.29 6.87 0.06
N LEU A 47 9.62 5.75 -0.58
CA LEU A 47 10.89 5.06 -0.39
C LEU A 47 12.06 5.90 -0.89
N ALA A 48 11.94 6.50 -2.09
CA ALA A 48 12.98 7.36 -2.67
C ALA A 48 13.39 8.51 -1.74
N ARG A 49 12.43 9.10 -1.02
CA ARG A 49 12.64 10.22 -0.08
C ARG A 49 13.25 9.82 1.27
N LYS A 50 13.32 8.53 1.62
CA LYS A 50 13.98 8.08 2.87
C LYS A 50 15.47 8.41 2.84
N ARG A 51 16.06 8.62 4.02
CA ARG A 51 17.50 8.95 4.18
C ARG A 51 18.17 7.95 5.13
N PRO A 52 19.18 7.18 4.69
CA PRO A 52 19.57 6.98 3.28
C PRO A 52 18.43 6.32 2.48
N SER A 53 18.40 6.55 1.16
CA SER A 53 17.34 6.01 0.31
C SER A 53 17.59 4.52 0.04
N PRO A 54 16.65 3.62 0.39
CA PRO A 54 16.88 2.18 0.29
C PRO A 54 16.85 1.69 -1.16
N ILE A 55 16.15 2.40 -2.06
CA ILE A 55 15.98 1.98 -3.47
C ILE A 55 17.26 2.11 -4.31
N ILE A 56 18.30 2.77 -3.78
CA ILE A 56 19.63 2.85 -4.40
C ILE A 56 20.28 1.46 -4.45
N LYS A 57 19.94 0.59 -3.49
CA LYS A 57 20.55 -0.74 -3.37
C LYS A 57 19.57 -1.82 -3.80
N GLY A 58 20.06 -2.78 -4.60
CA GLY A 58 19.29 -3.93 -5.07
C GLY A 58 18.64 -3.72 -6.42
N LYS A 59 18.07 -4.80 -6.98
CA LYS A 59 17.50 -4.79 -8.32
C LYS A 59 16.12 -4.08 -8.34
N PRO A 60 15.82 -3.25 -9.36
CA PRO A 60 14.50 -2.62 -9.51
C PRO A 60 13.34 -3.62 -9.46
N ALA A 61 13.49 -4.80 -10.08
CA ALA A 61 12.47 -5.87 -10.05
C ALA A 61 12.15 -6.37 -8.63
N THR A 62 13.16 -6.49 -7.76
CA THR A 62 12.94 -6.88 -6.36
C THR A 62 12.17 -5.80 -5.60
N TRP A 63 12.47 -4.52 -5.84
CA TRP A 63 11.73 -3.41 -5.26
C TRP A 63 10.30 -3.34 -5.78
N ALA A 64 10.08 -3.41 -7.09
CA ALA A 64 8.75 -3.43 -7.71
C ALA A 64 7.88 -4.56 -7.15
N CYS A 65 8.43 -5.78 -7.09
CA CYS A 65 7.78 -6.93 -6.46
C CYS A 65 7.41 -6.65 -5.00
N GLY A 66 8.37 -6.20 -4.19
CA GLY A 66 8.12 -5.90 -2.78
C GLY A 66 7.07 -4.80 -2.56
N ILE A 67 7.01 -3.79 -3.42
CA ILE A 67 6.03 -2.70 -3.35
C ILE A 67 4.62 -3.24 -3.59
N LEU A 68 4.39 -3.94 -4.70
CA LEU A 68 3.06 -4.48 -5.00
C LEU A 68 2.68 -5.59 -4.03
N TYR A 69 3.65 -6.37 -3.54
CA TYR A 69 3.39 -7.35 -2.50
C TYR A 69 2.94 -6.66 -1.19
N ALA A 70 3.64 -5.61 -0.75
CA ALA A 70 3.26 -4.87 0.44
C ALA A 70 1.86 -4.25 0.32
N LEU A 71 1.57 -3.61 -0.82
CA LEU A 71 0.24 -3.07 -1.12
C LEU A 71 -0.82 -4.17 -1.19
N GLY A 72 -0.47 -5.32 -1.78
CA GLY A 72 -1.34 -6.48 -1.86
C GLY A 72 -1.68 -7.04 -0.49
N THR A 73 -0.73 -7.10 0.43
CA THR A 73 -0.99 -7.48 1.84
C THR A 73 -1.95 -6.51 2.52
N VAL A 74 -1.77 -5.20 2.34
CA VAL A 74 -2.64 -4.18 2.97
C VAL A 74 -4.07 -4.22 2.41
N ASN A 75 -4.22 -4.62 1.16
CA ASN A 75 -5.48 -4.62 0.41
C ASN A 75 -6.04 -6.02 0.14
N PHE A 76 -5.56 -7.03 0.87
CA PHE A 76 -6.01 -8.43 0.76
C PHE A 76 -5.98 -9.01 -0.67
N LEU A 77 -5.06 -8.55 -1.52
CA LEU A 77 -4.91 -9.01 -2.92
C LEU A 77 -4.78 -10.53 -3.05
N PHE A 78 -4.17 -11.17 -2.05
CA PHE A 78 -3.92 -12.61 -2.03
C PHE A 78 -5.12 -13.42 -1.54
N ASP A 79 -6.22 -12.78 -1.16
CA ASP A 79 -7.47 -13.44 -0.82
C ASP A 79 -8.32 -13.60 -2.08
N LYS A 80 -8.72 -14.85 -2.36
CA LYS A 80 -9.49 -15.23 -3.55
C LYS A 80 -10.88 -14.62 -3.61
N THR A 81 -11.39 -14.06 -2.50
CA THR A 81 -12.70 -13.39 -2.48
C THR A 81 -12.63 -11.93 -2.91
N GLN A 82 -11.43 -11.38 -3.13
CA GLN A 82 -11.23 -9.98 -3.49
C GLN A 82 -11.16 -9.79 -5.01
N THR A 83 -11.48 -8.58 -5.47
CA THR A 83 -11.33 -8.17 -6.86
C THR A 83 -10.57 -6.84 -6.92
N PRO A 84 -9.39 -6.77 -7.57
CA PRO A 84 -8.68 -7.89 -8.20
C PRO A 84 -8.09 -8.86 -7.16
N HIS A 85 -7.86 -10.12 -7.58
CA HIS A 85 -7.12 -11.15 -6.85
C HIS A 85 -5.91 -11.60 -7.68
N MET A 86 -4.79 -11.85 -7.03
CA MET A 86 -3.60 -12.47 -7.62
C MET A 86 -2.88 -13.27 -6.55
N ARG A 87 -2.33 -14.46 -6.85
CA ARG A 87 -1.57 -15.21 -5.86
C ARG A 87 -0.19 -14.59 -5.63
N SER A 88 0.33 -14.73 -4.41
CA SER A 88 1.61 -14.09 -4.05
C SER A 88 2.82 -14.68 -4.78
N ASP A 89 2.78 -15.96 -5.14
CA ASP A 89 3.81 -16.63 -5.95
C ASP A 89 3.74 -16.19 -7.42
N GLU A 90 2.54 -16.03 -7.98
CA GLU A 90 2.33 -15.50 -9.34
C GLU A 90 2.87 -14.06 -9.45
N LEU A 91 2.55 -13.21 -8.47
CA LEU A 91 3.07 -11.84 -8.41
C LEU A 91 4.59 -11.81 -8.37
N CYS A 92 5.23 -12.67 -7.56
CA CYS A 92 6.68 -12.74 -7.49
C CYS A 92 7.30 -13.28 -8.79
N THR A 93 6.69 -14.30 -9.39
CA THR A 93 7.12 -14.92 -10.64
C THR A 93 7.09 -13.94 -11.80
N ALA A 94 6.05 -13.09 -11.88
CA ALA A 94 5.93 -12.06 -12.90
C ALA A 94 7.07 -11.02 -12.88
N PHE A 95 7.74 -10.85 -11.73
CA PHE A 95 8.95 -10.02 -11.61
C PHE A 95 10.26 -10.81 -11.71
N GLY A 96 10.22 -12.14 -11.86
CA GLY A 96 11.40 -12.99 -11.80
C GLY A 96 12.07 -13.01 -10.42
N VAL A 97 11.29 -12.85 -9.35
CA VAL A 97 11.76 -12.79 -7.96
C VAL A 97 11.24 -14.02 -7.20
N SER A 98 12.05 -14.57 -6.29
CA SER A 98 11.56 -15.65 -5.42
C SER A 98 10.48 -15.14 -4.46
N GLN A 99 9.50 -15.99 -4.13
CA GLN A 99 8.41 -15.60 -3.23
C GLN A 99 8.92 -15.12 -1.86
N SER A 100 9.93 -15.79 -1.31
CA SER A 100 10.58 -15.38 -0.05
C SER A 100 11.31 -14.04 -0.19
N GLY A 101 11.97 -13.78 -1.32
CA GLY A 101 12.63 -12.50 -1.61
C GLY A 101 11.63 -11.35 -1.71
N GLY A 102 10.51 -11.57 -2.40
CA GLY A 102 9.40 -10.61 -2.49
C GLY A 102 8.77 -10.33 -1.13
N ALA A 103 8.43 -11.37 -0.37
CA ALA A 103 7.83 -11.25 0.96
C ALA A 103 8.76 -10.53 1.96
N ASN A 104 10.06 -10.86 1.97
CA ASN A 104 11.04 -10.17 2.82
C ASN A 104 11.19 -8.70 2.44
N LYS A 105 11.20 -8.38 1.15
CA LYS A 105 11.23 -6.99 0.68
C LYS A 105 9.95 -6.24 1.07
N ALA A 106 8.80 -6.87 0.95
CA ALA A 106 7.51 -6.31 1.36
C ALA A 106 7.46 -6.01 2.85
N LYS A 107 7.95 -6.93 3.68
CA LYS A 107 8.07 -6.71 5.14
C LYS A 107 8.98 -5.52 5.43
N LEU A 108 10.17 -5.45 4.84
CA LEU A 108 11.08 -4.31 5.00
C LEU A 108 10.39 -2.98 4.64
N ILE A 109 9.65 -2.93 3.54
CA ILE A 109 8.90 -1.75 3.12
C ILE A 109 7.88 -1.34 4.19
N ARG A 110 7.08 -2.30 4.67
CA ARG A 110 6.07 -2.04 5.70
C ARG A 110 6.70 -1.54 6.99
N ASP A 111 7.81 -2.12 7.41
CA ASP A 111 8.53 -1.70 8.62
C ASP A 111 9.11 -0.27 8.46
N LEU A 112 9.76 0.02 7.33
CA LEU A 112 10.35 1.35 7.05
C LEU A 112 9.32 2.48 6.98
N LEU A 113 8.14 2.18 6.44
CA LEU A 113 7.06 3.14 6.25
C LEU A 113 6.01 3.07 7.37
N LYS A 114 6.17 2.17 8.34
CA LYS A 114 5.23 1.89 9.43
C LYS A 114 3.81 1.58 8.92
N ILE A 115 3.74 0.80 7.84
CA ILE A 115 2.49 0.38 7.21
C ILE A 115 1.94 -0.82 7.97
N TYR A 116 0.68 -0.72 8.35
CA TYR A 116 -0.07 -1.77 9.04
C TYR A 116 -1.21 -2.28 8.14
N PRO A 117 -1.84 -3.43 8.48
CA PRO A 117 -3.01 -3.91 7.74
C PRO A 117 -4.10 -2.84 7.67
N LEU A 118 -4.71 -2.67 6.51
CA LEU A 118 -5.74 -1.65 6.28
C LEU A 118 -5.29 -0.20 6.58
N ASP A 119 -4.01 0.12 6.40
CA ASP A 119 -3.53 1.50 6.57
C ASP A 119 -4.26 2.46 5.60
N PRO A 120 -4.96 3.49 6.10
CA PRO A 120 -5.76 4.40 5.27
C PRO A 120 -4.93 5.23 4.27
N ASN A 121 -3.60 5.28 4.43
CA ASN A 121 -2.72 5.90 3.44
C ASN A 121 -2.40 4.97 2.26
N TRP A 122 -2.54 3.65 2.43
CA TRP A 122 -2.13 2.64 1.47
C TRP A 122 -3.26 1.69 1.07
N CYS A 123 -4.48 1.93 1.54
CA CYS A 123 -5.68 1.28 1.04
C CYS A 123 -6.10 1.83 -0.33
N LEU A 124 -6.65 0.95 -1.16
CA LEU A 124 -7.38 1.32 -2.37
C LEU A 124 -8.58 2.20 -2.02
N PRO A 125 -8.95 3.19 -2.85
CA PRO A 125 -10.09 4.08 -2.59
C PRO A 125 -11.37 3.33 -2.23
N GLY A 126 -11.76 2.29 -2.98
CA GLY A 126 -12.96 1.49 -2.70
C GLY A 126 -12.90 0.69 -1.38
N ASN A 127 -11.69 0.39 -0.89
CA ASN A 127 -11.51 -0.28 0.40
C ASN A 127 -11.55 0.70 1.56
N VAL A 128 -11.24 1.99 1.38
CA VAL A 128 -11.29 2.99 2.46
C VAL A 128 -12.71 3.16 3.01
N GLU A 129 -13.72 3.13 2.14
CA GLU A 129 -15.14 3.22 2.56
C GLU A 129 -15.59 2.01 3.38
N ASN A 130 -15.04 0.84 3.08
CA ASN A 130 -15.37 -0.41 3.78
C ASN A 130 -14.41 -0.71 4.94
N ASN A 131 -13.33 0.07 5.09
CA ASN A 131 -12.28 -0.17 6.07
C ASN A 131 -12.78 0.04 7.50
N PRO A 132 -12.92 -1.03 8.32
CA PRO A 132 -13.41 -0.91 9.69
C PRO A 132 -12.55 0.04 10.53
N MET A 133 -11.24 0.15 10.28
CA MET A 133 -10.34 1.03 11.04
C MET A 133 -10.57 2.52 10.77
N VAL A 134 -11.09 2.88 9.59
CA VAL A 134 -11.46 4.28 9.29
C VAL A 134 -12.66 4.70 10.13
N TRP A 135 -13.62 3.78 10.25
CA TRP A 135 -14.89 3.95 10.95
C TRP A 135 -14.87 3.49 12.41
N THR A 136 -13.73 3.07 12.95
CA THR A 136 -13.63 2.71 14.36
C THR A 136 -13.29 3.95 15.18
N LEU A 137 -14.06 4.19 16.24
CA LEU A 137 -13.80 5.19 17.25
C LEU A 137 -13.62 4.51 18.61
N GLN A 138 -12.74 5.08 19.43
CA GLN A 138 -12.66 4.67 20.83
C GLN A 138 -13.68 5.47 21.63
N VAL A 139 -14.68 4.80 22.19
CA VAL A 139 -15.69 5.38 23.08
C VAL A 139 -15.59 4.66 24.42
N ASN A 140 -15.26 5.39 25.49
CA ASN A 140 -15.04 4.84 26.83
C ASN A 140 -14.08 3.64 26.86
N GLY A 141 -13.00 3.70 26.07
CA GLY A 141 -12.01 2.61 25.99
C GLY A 141 -12.38 1.46 25.05
N MET A 142 -13.62 1.38 24.57
CA MET A 142 -14.06 0.36 23.61
C MET A 142 -13.95 0.86 22.17
N LEU A 143 -13.51 -0.01 21.27
CA LEU A 143 -13.49 0.24 19.83
C LEU A 143 -14.88 -0.04 19.23
N VAL A 144 -15.51 0.98 18.65
CA VAL A 144 -16.87 0.91 18.10
C VAL A 144 -16.87 1.40 16.65
N ASP A 145 -17.52 0.66 15.75
CA ASP A 145 -17.76 1.09 14.37
C ASP A 145 -18.90 2.13 14.34
N VAL A 146 -18.59 3.38 13.95
CA VAL A 146 -19.57 4.48 13.93
C VAL A 146 -20.75 4.21 12.98
N ARG A 147 -20.57 3.34 11.98
CA ARG A 147 -21.65 2.98 11.04
C ARG A 147 -22.69 2.08 11.67
N GLN A 148 -22.34 1.37 12.74
CA GLN A 148 -23.25 0.53 13.51
C GLN A 148 -23.95 1.30 14.63
N LEU A 149 -23.49 2.51 14.96
CA LEU A 149 -24.15 3.33 15.97
C LEU A 149 -25.56 3.78 15.51
N PRO A 150 -26.51 3.94 16.45
CA PRO A 150 -27.81 4.55 16.17
C PRO A 150 -27.65 5.92 15.51
N ARG A 151 -28.59 6.29 14.62
CA ARG A 151 -28.50 7.54 13.81
C ARG A 151 -28.25 8.80 14.65
N MET A 152 -28.80 8.88 15.88
CA MET A 152 -28.61 10.03 16.76
C MET A 152 -27.14 10.29 17.14
N PHE A 153 -26.29 9.27 17.07
CA PHE A 153 -24.87 9.37 17.42
C PHE A 153 -23.95 9.56 16.21
N ARG A 154 -24.47 9.46 14.97
CA ARG A 154 -23.67 9.60 13.74
C ARG A 154 -23.38 11.06 13.34
N SER A 155 -24.13 12.02 13.89
CA SER A 155 -24.04 13.45 13.54
C SER A 155 -23.03 14.25 14.37
N PHE A 156 -22.38 13.64 15.36
CA PHE A 156 -21.38 14.34 16.17
C PHE A 156 -20.11 14.58 15.33
N PRO A 157 -19.59 15.82 15.30
CA PRO A 157 -18.35 16.12 14.58
C PRO A 157 -17.20 15.31 15.19
N ILE A 158 -16.64 14.43 14.39
CA ILE A 158 -15.57 13.51 14.78
C ILE A 158 -14.28 14.31 14.97
N LYS A 159 -13.95 14.68 16.21
CA LYS A 159 -12.58 15.06 16.57
C LYS A 159 -11.80 13.76 16.82
N LYS A 160 -10.86 13.44 15.93
CA LYS A 160 -9.79 12.47 16.21
C LYS A 160 -8.61 13.28 16.75
N ASP A 161 -8.21 13.01 17.99
CA ASP A 161 -7.00 13.57 18.61
C ASP A 161 -5.73 13.14 17.86
#